data_AF-A0A947QXQ1-F1
#
_entry.id   AF-A0A947QXQ1-F1
#
_cell.length_a   1.000
_cell.length_b   1.000
_cell.length_c   1.000
_cell.angle_alpha   90.00
_cell.angle_beta   90.00
_cell.angle_gamma   90.00
#
_symmetry.space_group_name_H-M   'P 1'
#
loop_
_entity.id
_entity.type
_entity.pdbx_description
1 polymer ?
#
loop_
_entity_poly.entity_id
_entity_poly.type
_entity_poly.pdbx_seq_one_letter_code
_entity_poly.pdbx_strand_id
1 'polypeptide(L)'
;MTAMLAQNGYPVEKIIYFNNPPIADAGENITVSEGDNVTLNGSASFDPDEDEVIVEWIQISGPDVILLDPSSEYPSFTAPYAGETDNSLIFEISIIDSSNEESTDSVTVFVNNLPEPSGMDITSEDDHTDIPPLTHADITSEEMMNMMNTILDLIVIDVREPDEYCGASGHIQNARNYPYTSGILAEKYTELSINDTIILVCKSGARSSLAADFLYSEGFTDIYVLANGLNGWEKETVACENSDVETPLPNDVTGQSGEGTNNNQKPDRNNEGACFISMLKVSYFFASK
;
A
#
# COMPACT_ATOMS: atom_id res chain seq x y z
N MET A 1 25.73 53.84 8.29
CA MET A 1 27.05 53.25 7.99
C MET A 1 27.94 53.48 9.20
N THR A 2 28.17 52.44 10.01
CA THR A 2 29.15 52.49 11.08
C THR A 2 30.13 51.36 10.81
N ALA A 3 31.30 51.71 10.26
CA ALA A 3 32.38 50.78 10.02
C ALA A 3 33.02 50.40 11.37
N MET A 4 33.11 49.11 11.68
CA MET A 4 34.03 48.61 12.70
C MET A 4 35.42 48.43 12.06
N LEU A 5 36.42 49.05 12.67
CA LEU A 5 37.82 48.95 12.29
C LEU A 5 38.40 47.62 12.81
N ALA A 6 38.97 46.81 11.92
CA ALA A 6 39.84 45.70 12.30
C ALA A 6 41.25 46.25 12.63
N GLN A 7 41.80 45.89 13.79
CA GLN A 7 43.05 46.44 14.34
C GLN A 7 44.35 45.99 13.63
N ASN A 8 44.31 45.25 12.52
CA ASN A 8 45.52 44.68 11.91
C ASN A 8 45.71 44.97 10.40
N GLY A 9 45.14 46.05 9.85
CA GLY A 9 45.64 46.66 8.61
C GLY A 9 45.62 45.84 7.31
N TYR A 10 45.10 44.61 7.32
CA TYR A 10 44.82 43.85 6.09
C TYR A 10 43.44 44.26 5.57
N PRO A 11 43.28 44.56 4.26
CA PRO A 11 41.95 44.69 3.68
C PRO A 11 41.21 43.37 3.91
N VAL A 12 40.08 43.42 4.60
CA VAL A 12 39.12 42.33 4.57
C VAL A 12 38.51 42.33 3.18
N GLU A 13 39.13 41.59 2.27
CA GLU A 13 38.51 41.27 0.99
C GLU A 13 37.18 40.59 1.30
N LYS A 14 36.09 41.19 0.83
CA LYS A 14 34.77 40.58 0.90
C LYS A 14 34.80 39.36 0.00
N ILE A 15 35.07 38.20 0.57
CA ILE A 15 34.93 36.91 -0.11
C ILE A 15 33.42 36.77 -0.38
N ILE A 16 33.04 36.84 -1.66
CA ILE A 16 31.71 36.48 -2.11
C ILE A 16 31.73 34.99 -2.38
N TYR A 17 31.03 34.21 -1.55
CA TYR A 17 30.74 32.82 -1.86
C TYR A 17 29.64 32.81 -2.92
N PHE A 18 29.84 32.09 -4.01
CA PHE A 18 28.87 31.96 -5.08
C PHE A 18 28.38 30.51 -5.08
N ASN A 19 27.08 30.32 -4.87
CA ASN A 19 26.44 29.01 -4.85
C ASN A 19 26.42 28.42 -6.27
N ASN A 20 26.87 27.18 -6.40
CA ASN A 20 26.71 26.35 -7.59
C ASN A 20 25.56 25.38 -7.34
N PRO A 21 24.65 25.17 -8.31
CA PRO A 21 23.51 24.27 -8.12
C PRO A 21 23.99 22.83 -7.90
N PRO A 22 23.17 22.00 -7.20
CA PRO A 22 23.48 20.61 -6.99
C PRO A 22 23.41 19.80 -8.30
N ILE A 23 23.98 18.60 -8.28
CA ILE A 23 23.94 17.63 -9.37
C ILE A 23 23.27 16.36 -8.87
N ALA A 24 22.11 16.06 -9.45
CA ALA A 24 21.43 14.79 -9.26
C ALA A 24 21.97 13.73 -10.25
N ASP A 25 22.16 12.51 -9.74
CA ASP A 25 22.50 11.31 -10.50
C ASP A 25 21.70 10.15 -9.91
N ALA A 26 20.73 9.64 -10.67
CA ALA A 26 19.85 8.54 -10.28
C ALA A 26 20.46 7.15 -10.56
N GLY A 27 21.65 7.10 -11.17
CA GLY A 27 22.32 5.88 -11.60
C GLY A 27 21.82 5.34 -12.94
N GLU A 28 22.36 4.18 -13.33
CA GLU A 28 21.95 3.51 -14.56
C GLU A 28 20.60 2.79 -14.42
N ASN A 29 19.90 2.60 -15.55
CA ASN A 29 18.70 1.78 -15.59
C ASN A 29 18.97 0.35 -15.12
N ILE A 30 18.00 -0.24 -14.41
CA ILE A 30 18.12 -1.55 -13.79
C ILE A 30 17.16 -2.51 -14.47
N THR A 31 17.56 -3.77 -14.61
CA THR A 31 16.66 -4.86 -15.01
C THR A 31 16.63 -5.90 -13.90
N VAL A 32 15.42 -6.21 -13.42
CA VAL A 32 15.17 -7.15 -12.33
C VAL A 32 14.05 -8.11 -12.72
N SER A 33 13.88 -9.19 -11.96
CA SER A 33 12.69 -10.01 -12.01
C SER A 33 11.64 -9.47 -11.05
N GLU A 34 10.37 -9.75 -11.35
CA GLU A 34 9.30 -9.51 -10.37
C GLU A 34 9.60 -10.18 -9.02
N GLY A 35 9.17 -9.56 -7.92
CA GLY A 35 9.46 -10.02 -6.55
C GLY A 35 10.87 -9.69 -6.04
N ASP A 36 11.82 -9.30 -6.91
CA ASP A 36 13.15 -8.92 -6.46
C ASP A 36 13.12 -7.67 -5.55
N ASN A 37 13.98 -7.65 -4.53
CA ASN A 37 14.25 -6.43 -3.79
C ASN A 37 15.21 -5.54 -4.59
N VAL A 38 14.74 -4.37 -4.99
CA VAL A 38 15.47 -3.37 -5.78
C VAL A 38 15.99 -2.29 -4.85
N THR A 39 17.24 -1.87 -5.03
CA THR A 39 17.82 -0.71 -4.36
C THR A 39 18.21 0.31 -5.42
N LEU A 40 17.66 1.52 -5.34
CA LEU A 40 18.09 2.64 -6.18
C LEU A 40 19.39 3.22 -5.63
N ASN A 41 20.15 3.93 -6.45
CA ASN A 41 21.46 4.44 -6.05
C ASN A 41 21.66 5.89 -6.49
N GLY A 42 21.44 6.81 -5.55
CA GLY A 42 21.66 8.24 -5.72
C GLY A 42 23.02 8.73 -5.25
N SER A 43 23.92 7.85 -4.82
CA SER A 43 25.19 8.24 -4.15
C SER A 43 26.20 8.97 -5.03
N ALA A 44 25.97 9.03 -6.34
CA ALA A 44 26.73 9.84 -7.27
C ALA A 44 26.24 11.31 -7.32
N SER A 45 25.14 11.62 -6.64
CA SER A 45 24.64 12.98 -6.47
C SER A 45 25.52 13.77 -5.50
N PHE A 46 25.74 15.05 -5.78
CA PHE A 46 26.53 15.92 -4.92
C PHE A 46 26.26 17.40 -5.19
N ASP A 47 26.61 18.23 -4.21
CA ASP A 47 26.70 19.66 -4.39
C ASP A 47 28.16 20.08 -4.69
N PRO A 48 28.44 20.85 -5.76
CA PRO A 48 29.81 21.26 -6.10
C PRO A 48 30.51 22.13 -5.06
N ASP A 49 29.75 22.76 -4.16
CA ASP A 49 30.23 23.56 -3.04
C ASP A 49 30.45 22.73 -1.76
N GLU A 50 30.24 21.42 -1.83
CA GLU A 50 30.30 20.47 -0.70
C GLU A 50 29.30 20.77 0.43
N ASP A 51 28.21 21.45 0.09
CA ASP A 51 27.11 21.71 1.01
C ASP A 51 26.32 20.43 1.33
N GLU A 52 25.70 20.41 2.50
CA GLU A 52 24.75 19.35 2.86
C GLU A 52 23.50 19.47 1.98
N VAL A 53 23.06 18.35 1.41
CA VAL A 53 21.92 18.28 0.50
C VAL A 53 20.75 17.50 1.09
N ILE A 54 19.54 17.88 0.68
CA ILE A 54 18.32 17.10 0.93
C ILE A 54 18.12 16.19 -0.28
N VAL A 55 17.85 14.91 -0.01
CA VAL A 55 17.54 13.89 -1.02
C VAL A 55 16.08 13.50 -0.90
N GLU A 56 15.37 13.43 -2.02
CA GLU A 56 14.01 12.91 -2.09
C GLU A 56 13.82 12.06 -3.35
N TRP A 57 13.27 10.86 -3.18
CA TRP A 57 12.89 9.99 -4.27
C TRP A 57 11.38 9.88 -4.40
N ILE A 58 10.90 9.96 -5.63
CA ILE A 58 9.49 9.72 -5.96
C ILE A 58 9.36 8.75 -7.13
N GLN A 59 8.28 7.98 -7.14
CA GLN A 59 7.87 7.24 -8.33
C GLN A 59 7.03 8.16 -9.22
N ILE A 60 7.38 8.24 -10.50
CA ILE A 60 6.67 9.09 -11.48
C ILE A 60 5.99 8.28 -12.58
N SER A 61 6.27 6.98 -12.70
CA SER A 61 5.62 6.09 -13.68
C SER A 61 5.67 4.61 -13.29
N GLY A 62 4.82 3.81 -13.94
CA GLY A 62 4.69 2.37 -13.75
C GLY A 62 3.69 1.96 -12.66
N PRO A 63 3.61 0.67 -12.32
CA PRO A 63 2.80 0.18 -11.20
C PRO A 63 3.30 0.73 -9.87
N ASP A 64 2.39 1.22 -9.03
CA ASP A 64 2.75 1.83 -7.73
C ASP A 64 3.50 0.85 -6.82
N VAL A 65 4.63 1.30 -6.27
CA VAL A 65 5.43 0.58 -5.26
C VAL A 65 5.68 1.45 -4.03
N ILE A 66 6.10 0.82 -2.94
CA ILE A 66 6.51 1.51 -1.72
C ILE A 66 8.03 1.64 -1.74
N LEU A 67 8.53 2.87 -1.76
CA LEU A 67 9.92 3.16 -1.45
C LEU A 67 10.12 3.15 0.06
N LEU A 68 10.96 2.24 0.53
CA LEU A 68 11.52 2.27 1.88
C LEU A 68 12.64 3.30 1.92
N ASP A 69 12.61 4.18 2.92
CA ASP A 69 13.55 5.28 3.13
C ASP A 69 13.74 6.20 1.90
N PRO A 70 12.66 6.81 1.35
CA PRO A 70 12.72 7.61 0.12
C PRO A 70 13.59 8.87 0.22
N SER A 71 14.00 9.29 1.42
CA SER A 71 14.94 10.40 1.62
C SER A 71 16.40 9.96 1.81
N SER A 72 16.71 8.69 1.51
CA SER A 72 18.06 8.12 1.54
C SER A 72 18.73 8.21 0.16
N GLU A 73 20.05 8.10 0.11
CA GLU A 73 20.79 7.84 -1.14
C GLU A 73 20.45 6.45 -1.73
N TYR A 74 19.97 5.52 -0.90
CA TYR A 74 19.70 4.13 -1.28
C TYR A 74 18.30 3.67 -0.86
N PRO A 75 17.21 4.26 -1.39
CA PRO A 75 15.88 3.75 -1.12
C PRO A 75 15.70 2.37 -1.78
N SER A 76 14.82 1.55 -1.22
CA SER A 76 14.53 0.22 -1.76
C SER A 76 13.05 -0.07 -1.90
N PHE A 77 12.70 -0.94 -2.83
CA PHE A 77 11.33 -1.43 -3.01
C PHE A 77 11.34 -2.87 -3.53
N THR A 78 10.23 -3.57 -3.39
CA THR A 78 10.03 -4.87 -4.02
C THR A 78 9.43 -4.71 -5.41
N ALA A 79 10.05 -5.30 -6.43
CA ALA A 79 9.57 -5.25 -7.81
C ALA A 79 8.15 -5.83 -7.92
N PRO A 80 7.19 -5.10 -8.53
CA PRO A 80 5.82 -5.57 -8.64
C PRO A 80 5.73 -6.73 -9.66
N TYR A 81 4.64 -7.49 -9.59
CA TYR A 81 4.31 -8.51 -10.58
C TYR A 81 4.22 -7.90 -11.99
N ALA A 82 4.92 -8.49 -12.95
CA ALA A 82 4.96 -8.03 -14.33
C ALA A 82 3.72 -8.50 -15.13
N GLY A 83 3.16 -9.67 -14.80
CA GLY A 83 2.07 -10.27 -15.58
C GLY A 83 2.52 -10.67 -16.98
N GLU A 84 1.62 -10.72 -17.96
CA GLU A 84 1.96 -11.24 -19.30
C GLU A 84 2.88 -10.32 -20.15
N THR A 85 3.22 -9.12 -19.67
CA THR A 85 4.07 -8.16 -20.38
C THR A 85 5.12 -7.56 -19.45
N ASP A 86 6.35 -7.38 -19.94
CA ASP A 86 7.38 -6.65 -19.19
C ASP A 86 6.88 -5.27 -18.76
N ASN A 87 7.04 -4.96 -17.48
CA ASN A 87 6.63 -3.67 -16.90
C ASN A 87 7.87 -2.81 -16.64
N SER A 88 7.73 -1.49 -16.76
CA SER A 88 8.76 -0.55 -16.35
C SER A 88 8.23 0.44 -15.31
N LEU A 89 9.09 0.75 -14.34
CA LEU A 89 8.88 1.79 -13.34
C LEU A 89 9.89 2.91 -13.59
N ILE A 90 9.49 4.16 -13.38
CA ILE A 90 10.39 5.30 -13.46
C ILE A 90 10.37 6.02 -12.12
N PHE A 91 11.57 6.21 -11.56
CA PHE A 91 11.80 6.94 -10.33
C PHE A 91 12.60 8.19 -10.62
N GLU A 92 12.29 9.28 -9.93
CA GLU A 92 13.01 10.55 -9.99
C GLU A 92 13.62 10.83 -8.62
N ILE A 93 14.91 11.21 -8.61
CA ILE A 93 15.60 11.77 -7.44
C ILE A 93 15.61 13.29 -7.57
N SER A 94 15.33 13.99 -6.47
CA SER A 94 15.52 15.43 -6.30
C SER A 94 16.60 15.68 -5.26
N ILE A 95 17.54 16.57 -5.59
CA ILE A 95 18.63 17.03 -4.74
C ILE A 95 18.47 18.53 -4.55
N ILE A 96 18.33 18.96 -3.30
CA ILE A 96 18.13 20.36 -2.93
C ILE A 96 19.27 20.83 -2.02
N ASP A 97 19.92 21.92 -2.39
CA ASP A 97 21.04 22.50 -1.63
C ASP A 97 20.59 23.46 -0.50
N SER A 98 21.58 24.01 0.21
CA SER A 98 21.36 24.96 1.32
C SER A 98 20.77 26.32 0.88
N SER A 99 20.85 26.63 -0.41
CA SER A 99 20.31 27.83 -1.07
C SER A 99 18.90 27.60 -1.64
N ASN A 100 18.35 26.39 -1.51
CA ASN A 100 17.11 25.90 -2.11
C ASN A 100 17.15 25.85 -3.66
N GLU A 101 18.32 25.68 -4.26
CA GLU A 101 18.41 25.28 -5.66
C GLU A 101 18.22 23.75 -5.76
N GLU A 102 17.54 23.32 -6.83
CA GLU A 102 17.09 21.94 -7.02
C GLU A 102 17.64 21.37 -8.33
N SER A 103 18.03 20.10 -8.30
CA SER A 103 18.45 19.31 -9.44
C SER A 103 17.75 17.95 -9.40
N THR A 104 17.31 17.43 -10.55
CA THR A 104 16.64 16.14 -10.63
C THR A 104 17.27 15.23 -11.67
N ASP A 105 17.15 13.92 -11.45
CA ASP A 105 17.51 12.89 -12.42
C ASP A 105 16.57 11.68 -12.28
N SER A 106 16.53 10.80 -13.28
CA SER A 106 15.59 9.68 -13.30
C SER A 106 16.23 8.35 -13.69
N VAL A 107 15.74 7.27 -13.10
CA VAL A 107 16.14 5.89 -13.39
C VAL A 107 14.93 5.06 -13.78
N THR A 108 15.10 4.22 -14.81
CA THR A 108 14.09 3.24 -15.22
C THR A 108 14.44 1.86 -14.67
N VAL A 109 13.48 1.22 -14.01
CA VAL A 109 13.57 -0.18 -13.59
C VAL A 109 12.68 -1.02 -14.50
N PHE A 110 13.29 -1.91 -15.27
CA PHE A 110 12.62 -2.91 -16.10
C PHE A 110 12.38 -4.16 -15.27
N VAL A 111 11.14 -4.63 -15.23
CA VAL A 111 10.72 -5.83 -14.50
C VAL A 111 10.39 -6.91 -15.52
N ASN A 112 11.23 -7.94 -15.55
CA ASN A 112 10.98 -9.13 -16.34
C ASN A 112 9.91 -9.97 -15.67
N ASN A 113 8.93 -10.41 -16.47
CA ASN A 113 8.02 -11.45 -16.04
C ASN A 113 8.78 -12.75 -15.82
N LEU A 114 8.62 -13.35 -14.64
CA LEU A 114 9.02 -14.73 -14.44
C LEU A 114 7.89 -15.59 -15.01
N PRO A 115 8.18 -16.56 -15.90
CA PRO A 115 7.12 -17.38 -16.43
C PRO A 115 6.42 -18.09 -15.28
N GLU A 116 5.13 -17.78 -15.09
CA GLU A 116 4.22 -18.61 -14.31
C GLU A 116 4.46 -20.07 -14.70
N PRO A 117 4.61 -21.00 -13.74
CA PRO A 117 4.78 -22.41 -14.06
C PRO A 117 3.56 -22.88 -14.85
N SER A 118 3.69 -22.84 -16.17
CA SER A 118 2.64 -23.14 -17.12
C SER A 118 2.31 -24.62 -17.03
N GLY A 119 1.23 -24.93 -16.31
CA GLY A 119 0.64 -26.25 -16.27
C GLY A 119 1.59 -27.34 -15.78
N MET A 120 1.53 -27.62 -14.48
CA MET A 120 1.93 -28.94 -14.00
C MET A 120 0.95 -29.97 -14.57
N ASP A 121 1.27 -30.53 -15.74
CA ASP A 121 0.77 -31.84 -16.14
C ASP A 121 1.39 -32.86 -15.18
N ILE A 122 0.66 -33.14 -14.10
CA ILE A 122 0.91 -34.25 -13.17
C ILE A 122 0.67 -35.60 -13.87
N THR A 123 1.43 -35.88 -14.93
CA THR A 123 1.57 -37.20 -15.52
C THR A 123 3.01 -37.46 -15.97
N SER A 124 3.99 -37.27 -15.08
CA SER A 124 5.17 -38.14 -15.18
C SER A 124 5.84 -38.32 -13.83
N GLU A 125 5.69 -39.53 -13.31
CA GLU A 125 6.65 -40.12 -12.39
C GLU A 125 8.03 -40.20 -13.08
N ASP A 126 8.85 -39.15 -13.04
CA ASP A 126 10.31 -39.30 -13.05
C ASP A 126 11.04 -38.02 -12.59
N ASP A 127 11.77 -38.17 -11.48
CA ASP A 127 13.14 -37.70 -11.27
C ASP A 127 13.52 -36.25 -11.64
N HIS A 128 13.29 -35.29 -10.72
CA HIS A 128 14.37 -34.43 -10.20
C HIS A 128 13.91 -33.63 -8.97
N THR A 129 14.46 -33.96 -7.80
CA THR A 129 14.41 -33.12 -6.60
C THR A 129 15.32 -31.91 -6.83
N ASP A 130 14.75 -30.72 -7.00
CA ASP A 130 15.33 -29.39 -6.68
C ASP A 130 14.41 -28.26 -7.21
N ILE A 131 13.09 -28.42 -7.09
CA ILE A 131 12.15 -27.31 -7.27
C ILE A 131 11.88 -26.76 -5.86
N PRO A 132 12.17 -25.47 -5.57
CA PRO A 132 11.77 -24.89 -4.29
C PRO A 132 10.26 -25.08 -4.15
N PRO A 133 9.73 -25.43 -2.97
CA PRO A 133 8.30 -25.58 -2.79
C PRO A 133 7.64 -24.28 -3.24
N LEU A 134 6.61 -24.38 -4.07
CA LEU A 134 5.79 -23.22 -4.41
C LEU A 134 5.32 -22.58 -3.11
N THR A 135 5.55 -21.28 -2.95
CA THR A 135 5.19 -20.54 -1.73
C THR A 135 3.68 -20.41 -1.61
N HIS A 136 2.98 -20.34 -2.75
CA HIS A 136 1.53 -20.38 -2.88
C HIS A 136 1.08 -21.00 -4.20
N ALA A 137 -0.23 -21.28 -4.30
CA ALA A 137 -0.88 -21.62 -5.56
C ALA A 137 -1.90 -20.54 -5.97
N ASP A 138 -1.85 -20.13 -7.23
CA ASP A 138 -2.85 -19.22 -7.80
C ASP A 138 -4.14 -19.98 -8.13
N ILE A 139 -5.28 -19.39 -7.77
CA ILE A 139 -6.61 -19.97 -7.96
C ILE A 139 -7.55 -19.00 -8.63
N THR A 140 -8.44 -19.53 -9.46
CA THR A 140 -9.49 -18.77 -10.13
C THR A 140 -10.62 -18.38 -9.16
N SER A 141 -11.46 -17.42 -9.57
CA SER A 141 -12.68 -17.07 -8.81
C SER A 141 -13.63 -18.26 -8.60
N GLU A 142 -13.68 -19.20 -9.55
CA GLU A 142 -14.50 -20.41 -9.42
C GLU A 142 -13.92 -21.38 -8.40
N GLU A 143 -12.61 -21.63 -8.43
CA GLU A 143 -11.92 -22.49 -7.46
C GLU A 143 -12.01 -21.93 -6.05
N MET A 144 -11.78 -20.62 -5.88
CA MET A 144 -11.95 -19.95 -4.59
C MET A 144 -13.37 -20.11 -4.05
N MET A 145 -14.40 -19.95 -4.88
CA MET A 145 -15.78 -20.19 -4.45
C MET A 145 -16.03 -21.64 -4.03
N ASN A 146 -15.47 -22.60 -4.75
CA ASN A 146 -15.59 -24.01 -4.38
C ASN A 146 -14.90 -24.27 -3.05
N MET A 147 -13.71 -23.72 -2.83
CA MET A 147 -12.98 -23.83 -1.56
C MET A 147 -13.76 -23.19 -0.41
N MET A 148 -14.25 -21.95 -0.57
CA MET A 148 -15.05 -21.25 0.45
C MET A 148 -16.34 -22.01 0.83
N ASN A 149 -16.91 -22.80 -0.08
CA ASN A 149 -18.11 -23.60 0.19
C ASN A 149 -17.83 -24.98 0.76
N THR A 150 -16.58 -25.47 0.69
CA THR A 150 -16.24 -26.85 1.06
C THR A 150 -15.30 -26.94 2.26
N ILE A 151 -14.46 -25.93 2.48
CA ILE A 151 -13.48 -25.87 3.57
C ILE A 151 -14.05 -24.98 4.66
N LEU A 152 -14.44 -25.59 5.79
CA LEU A 152 -15.19 -24.92 6.85
C LEU A 152 -14.42 -23.79 7.54
N ASP A 153 -13.10 -23.96 7.69
CA ASP A 153 -12.23 -23.04 8.44
C ASP A 153 -11.26 -22.27 7.52
N LEU A 154 -11.59 -22.13 6.24
CA LEU A 154 -10.80 -21.36 5.28
C LEU A 154 -10.83 -19.87 5.64
N ILE A 155 -9.66 -19.23 5.61
CA ILE A 155 -9.50 -17.81 5.91
C ILE A 155 -9.24 -17.06 4.62
N VAL A 156 -10.09 -16.07 4.32
CA VAL A 156 -9.82 -15.08 3.27
C VAL A 156 -9.19 -13.86 3.92
N ILE A 157 -8.03 -13.43 3.42
CA ILE A 157 -7.34 -12.23 3.87
C ILE A 157 -7.26 -11.25 2.70
N ASP A 158 -7.89 -10.09 2.87
CA ASP A 158 -7.78 -8.98 1.94
C ASP A 158 -6.65 -8.06 2.38
N VAL A 159 -5.59 -8.03 1.57
CA VAL A 159 -4.35 -7.32 1.87
C VAL A 159 -4.29 -5.91 1.28
N ARG A 160 -5.43 -5.38 0.80
CA ARG A 160 -5.57 -3.98 0.39
C ARG A 160 -5.66 -3.05 1.60
N GLU A 161 -5.49 -1.75 1.38
CA GLU A 161 -5.72 -0.76 2.43
C GLU A 161 -7.21 -0.66 2.81
N PRO A 162 -7.55 -0.22 4.05
CA PRO A 162 -8.94 -0.14 4.52
C PRO A 162 -9.87 0.65 3.59
N ASP A 163 -9.34 1.70 2.98
CA ASP A 163 -10.01 2.61 2.06
C ASP A 163 -10.46 1.88 0.77
N GLU A 164 -9.65 0.93 0.30
CA GLU A 164 -9.97 0.07 -0.85
C GLU A 164 -10.94 -1.05 -0.44
N TYR A 165 -10.72 -1.62 0.74
CA TYR A 165 -11.54 -2.70 1.31
C TYR A 165 -13.00 -2.28 1.54
N CYS A 166 -13.19 -1.07 2.07
CA CYS A 166 -14.50 -0.44 2.26
C CYS A 166 -14.91 0.51 1.13
N GLY A 167 -14.13 0.56 0.04
CA GLY A 167 -14.40 1.39 -1.12
C GLY A 167 -15.60 0.92 -1.94
N ALA A 168 -15.82 1.57 -3.09
CA ALA A 168 -16.98 1.30 -3.96
C ALA A 168 -17.02 -0.15 -4.49
N SER A 169 -15.88 -0.81 -4.64
CA SER A 169 -15.78 -2.21 -5.06
C SER A 169 -16.12 -3.21 -3.96
N GLY A 170 -16.18 -2.77 -2.69
CA GLY A 170 -16.35 -3.65 -1.55
C GLY A 170 -15.21 -4.67 -1.39
N HIS A 171 -15.52 -5.77 -0.72
CA HIS A 171 -14.61 -6.87 -0.45
C HIS A 171 -15.33 -8.23 -0.51
N ILE A 172 -14.59 -9.32 -0.51
CA ILE A 172 -15.16 -10.67 -0.49
C ILE A 172 -15.78 -10.95 0.88
N GLN A 173 -16.96 -11.56 0.90
CA GLN A 173 -17.69 -11.89 2.13
C GLN A 173 -16.79 -12.61 3.14
N ASN A 174 -16.82 -12.14 4.40
CA ASN A 174 -16.04 -12.67 5.52
C ASN A 174 -14.52 -12.55 5.40
N ALA A 175 -14.00 -11.81 4.42
CA ALA A 175 -12.57 -11.51 4.37
C ALA A 175 -12.13 -10.74 5.62
N ARG A 176 -10.90 -10.98 6.08
CA ARG A 176 -10.25 -10.18 7.11
C ARG A 176 -9.36 -9.15 6.40
N ASN A 177 -9.51 -7.88 6.73
CA ASN A 177 -8.64 -6.85 6.16
C ASN A 177 -7.33 -6.75 6.95
N TYR A 178 -6.27 -7.38 6.44
CA TYR A 178 -4.90 -7.26 6.95
C TYR A 178 -4.01 -6.62 5.86
N PRO A 179 -4.03 -5.28 5.75
CA PRO A 179 -3.28 -4.59 4.71
C PRO A 179 -1.80 -4.97 4.68
N TYR A 180 -1.27 -5.23 3.48
CA TYR A 180 0.15 -5.50 3.29
C TYR A 180 0.96 -4.20 3.29
N THR A 181 0.50 -3.18 2.57
CA THR A 181 1.23 -1.92 2.33
C THR A 181 1.50 -1.13 3.61
N SER A 182 0.52 -1.02 4.51
CA SER A 182 0.71 -0.38 5.83
C SER A 182 1.35 -1.29 6.89
N GLY A 183 1.75 -2.53 6.55
CA GLY A 183 2.46 -3.46 7.44
C GLY A 183 1.57 -4.21 8.44
N ILE A 184 0.26 -3.99 8.41
CA ILE A 184 -0.69 -4.61 9.36
C ILE A 184 -0.68 -6.14 9.28
N LEU A 185 -0.46 -6.73 8.11
CA LEU A 185 -0.29 -8.18 7.98
C LEU A 185 0.89 -8.69 8.83
N ALA A 186 2.03 -8.01 8.81
CA ALA A 186 3.21 -8.38 9.59
C ALA A 186 2.99 -8.20 11.10
N GLU A 187 2.08 -7.33 11.53
CA GLU A 187 1.69 -7.21 12.93
C GLU A 187 0.72 -8.31 13.38
N LYS A 188 -0.19 -8.73 12.48
CA LYS A 188 -1.34 -9.59 12.82
C LYS A 188 -1.23 -11.04 12.39
N TYR A 189 -0.23 -11.44 11.60
CA TYR A 189 -0.14 -12.84 11.13
C TYR A 189 -0.07 -13.87 12.27
N THR A 190 0.41 -13.47 13.45
CA THR A 190 0.43 -14.32 14.65
C THR A 190 -0.95 -14.61 15.24
N GLU A 191 -2.00 -13.91 14.78
CA GLU A 191 -3.41 -14.23 15.07
C GLU A 191 -3.92 -15.44 14.24
N LEU A 192 -3.18 -15.82 13.19
CA LEU A 192 -3.47 -16.96 12.32
C LEU A 192 -2.70 -18.19 12.80
N SER A 193 -3.21 -19.38 12.47
CA SER A 193 -2.52 -20.63 12.72
C SER A 193 -1.78 -21.09 11.46
N ILE A 194 -0.57 -21.63 11.65
CA ILE A 194 0.30 -22.11 10.57
C ILE A 194 -0.34 -23.22 9.70
N ASN A 195 -1.38 -23.88 10.22
CA ASN A 195 -2.12 -24.95 9.55
C ASN A 195 -3.41 -24.44 8.90
N ASP A 196 -3.69 -23.15 8.98
CA ASP A 196 -4.89 -22.57 8.37
C ASP A 196 -4.73 -22.56 6.85
N THR A 197 -5.78 -22.94 6.13
CA THR A 197 -5.89 -22.71 4.69
C THR A 197 -6.19 -21.23 4.45
N ILE A 198 -5.28 -20.52 3.79
CA ILE A 198 -5.38 -19.06 3.60
C ILE A 198 -5.51 -18.74 2.13
N ILE A 199 -6.52 -17.93 1.78
CA ILE A 199 -6.62 -17.28 0.47
C ILE A 199 -6.32 -15.78 0.63
N LEU A 200 -5.30 -15.30 -0.07
CA LEU A 200 -4.93 -13.89 -0.11
C LEU A 200 -5.54 -13.19 -1.33
N VAL A 201 -6.03 -11.98 -1.10
CA VAL A 201 -6.71 -11.17 -2.12
C VAL A 201 -6.19 -9.75 -2.06
N CYS A 202 -5.84 -9.19 -3.21
CA CYS A 202 -5.68 -7.74 -3.35
C CYS A 202 -6.50 -7.22 -4.54
N LYS A 203 -6.16 -6.04 -5.08
CA LYS A 203 -6.88 -5.49 -6.24
C LYS A 203 -6.61 -6.28 -7.53
N SER A 204 -5.36 -6.60 -7.82
CA SER A 204 -4.91 -7.16 -9.12
C SER A 204 -4.08 -8.44 -9.03
N GLY A 205 -3.75 -8.94 -7.83
CA GLY A 205 -2.89 -10.11 -7.61
C GLY A 205 -1.52 -9.78 -7.02
N ALA A 206 -0.88 -8.69 -7.46
CA ALA A 206 0.51 -8.38 -7.11
C ALA A 206 0.79 -8.31 -5.59
N ARG A 207 0.00 -7.54 -4.83
CA ARG A 207 0.19 -7.40 -3.37
C ARG A 207 -0.11 -8.69 -2.61
N SER A 208 -1.05 -9.50 -3.10
CA SER A 208 -1.40 -10.78 -2.49
C SER A 208 -0.33 -11.84 -2.69
N SER A 209 0.42 -11.82 -3.81
CA SER A 209 1.59 -12.69 -4.00
C SER A 209 2.73 -12.32 -3.03
N LEU A 210 3.03 -11.02 -2.87
CA LEU A 210 4.02 -10.56 -1.89
C LEU A 210 3.65 -10.94 -0.44
N ALA A 211 2.36 -10.81 -0.11
CA ALA A 211 1.84 -11.25 1.18
C ALA A 211 1.96 -12.76 1.37
N ALA A 212 1.83 -13.54 0.30
CA ALA A 212 1.95 -14.99 0.34
C ALA A 212 3.39 -15.42 0.63
N ASP A 213 4.38 -14.79 -0.01
CA ASP A 213 5.80 -15.04 0.27
C ASP A 213 6.16 -14.69 1.71
N PHE A 214 5.64 -13.57 2.24
CA PHE A 214 5.80 -13.22 3.64
C PHE A 214 5.25 -14.33 4.55
N LEU A 215 3.98 -14.75 4.37
CA LEU A 215 3.39 -15.80 5.20
C LEU A 215 4.14 -17.14 5.03
N TYR A 216 4.59 -17.48 3.84
CA TYR A 216 5.40 -18.68 3.62
C TYR A 216 6.72 -18.62 4.39
N SER A 217 7.38 -17.45 4.42
CA SER A 217 8.62 -17.23 5.20
C SER A 217 8.40 -17.36 6.71
N GLU A 218 7.18 -17.09 7.18
CA GLU A 218 6.75 -17.29 8.57
C GLU A 218 6.29 -18.73 8.85
N GLY A 219 6.29 -19.59 7.83
CA GLY A 219 6.10 -21.04 7.89
C GLY A 219 4.71 -21.53 7.45
N PHE A 220 3.83 -20.66 6.96
CA PHE A 220 2.52 -21.07 6.45
C PHE A 220 2.71 -21.82 5.13
N THR A 221 2.07 -22.96 4.96
CA THR A 221 2.31 -23.81 3.76
C THR A 221 1.08 -24.05 2.90
N ASP A 222 -0.12 -23.72 3.40
CA ASP A 222 -1.39 -23.92 2.69
C ASP A 222 -1.97 -22.56 2.25
N ILE A 223 -1.22 -21.89 1.39
CA ILE A 223 -1.48 -20.51 0.94
C ILE A 223 -1.91 -20.51 -0.52
N TYR A 224 -2.95 -19.74 -0.81
CA TYR A 224 -3.48 -19.52 -2.14
C TYR A 224 -3.62 -18.03 -2.43
N VAL A 225 -3.50 -17.65 -3.69
CA VAL A 225 -3.71 -16.27 -4.15
C VAL A 225 -4.84 -16.26 -5.16
N LEU A 226 -5.80 -15.35 -5.00
CA LEU A 226 -6.84 -15.14 -6.02
C LEU A 226 -6.19 -14.51 -7.25
N ALA A 227 -6.13 -15.28 -8.34
CA ALA A 227 -5.58 -14.82 -9.62
C ALA A 227 -6.32 -13.57 -10.12
N ASN A 228 -5.57 -12.57 -10.57
CA ASN A 228 -6.04 -11.23 -10.94
C ASN A 228 -6.69 -10.42 -9.80
N GLY A 229 -6.59 -10.87 -8.54
CA GLY A 229 -7.17 -10.23 -7.37
C GLY A 229 -8.69 -9.99 -7.51
N LEU A 230 -9.18 -8.94 -6.86
CA LEU A 230 -10.59 -8.56 -6.90
C LEU A 230 -11.07 -8.17 -8.31
N ASN A 231 -10.16 -7.73 -9.20
CA ASN A 231 -10.51 -7.48 -10.60
C ASN A 231 -10.92 -8.77 -11.34
N GLY A 232 -10.39 -9.92 -10.93
CA GLY A 232 -10.77 -11.25 -11.43
C GLY A 232 -11.89 -11.93 -10.62
N TRP A 233 -12.39 -11.28 -9.57
CA TRP A 233 -13.48 -11.82 -8.77
C TRP A 233 -14.82 -11.66 -9.50
N GLU A 234 -15.43 -12.78 -9.89
CA GLU A 234 -16.64 -12.79 -10.71
C GLU A 234 -17.93 -12.88 -9.88
N LYS A 235 -17.84 -12.83 -8.55
CA LYS A 235 -18.99 -12.96 -7.65
C LYS A 235 -19.29 -11.63 -6.96
N GLU A 236 -20.40 -11.59 -6.25
CA GLU A 236 -20.78 -10.41 -5.49
C GLU A 236 -19.74 -10.14 -4.39
N THR A 237 -19.41 -8.86 -4.24
CA THR A 237 -18.69 -8.33 -3.10
C THR A 237 -19.69 -7.75 -2.10
N VAL A 238 -19.24 -7.57 -0.87
CA VAL A 238 -20.01 -6.89 0.17
C VAL A 238 -19.38 -5.55 0.49
N ALA A 239 -20.24 -4.57 0.76
CA ALA A 239 -19.81 -3.32 1.34
C ALA A 239 -19.48 -3.52 2.83
N CYS A 240 -18.59 -2.70 3.37
CA CYS A 240 -18.46 -2.62 4.82
C CYS A 240 -19.79 -2.17 5.41
N GLU A 241 -20.26 -2.85 6.45
CA GLU A 241 -21.43 -2.38 7.19
C GLU A 241 -21.07 -1.05 7.85
N ASN A 242 -21.69 0.04 7.38
CA ASN A 242 -21.81 1.23 8.19
C ASN A 242 -22.62 0.80 9.41
N SER A 243 -22.06 0.90 10.62
CA SER A 243 -22.70 0.51 11.88
C SER A 243 -23.96 1.33 12.25
N ASP A 244 -24.63 1.98 11.30
CA ASP A 244 -25.73 2.92 11.52
C ASP A 244 -26.93 2.69 10.57
N VAL A 245 -27.34 1.44 10.36
CA VAL A 245 -28.70 1.17 9.85
C VAL A 245 -29.34 0.06 10.68
N GLU A 246 -29.89 0.41 11.85
CA GLU A 246 -31.00 -0.35 12.40
C GLU A 246 -32.14 -0.29 11.37
N THR A 247 -32.28 -1.34 10.57
CA THR A 247 -33.51 -1.57 9.82
C THR A 247 -34.65 -1.72 10.83
N PRO A 248 -35.72 -0.90 10.78
CA PRO A 248 -36.83 -1.07 11.69
C PRO A 248 -37.44 -2.44 11.48
N LEU A 249 -37.64 -3.18 12.58
CA LEU A 249 -38.42 -4.41 12.60
C LEU A 249 -39.76 -4.20 11.87
N PRO A 250 -40.23 -5.17 11.07
CA PRO A 250 -41.52 -5.07 10.40
C PRO A 250 -42.62 -5.09 11.48
N ASN A 251 -43.22 -3.93 11.73
CA ASN A 251 -44.36 -3.85 12.63
C ASN A 251 -45.62 -4.42 11.97
N ASP A 252 -46.17 -5.38 12.70
CA ASP A 252 -47.44 -6.05 12.52
C ASP A 252 -48.62 -5.06 12.36
N VAL A 253 -49.61 -5.51 11.62
CA VAL A 253 -50.76 -4.76 11.10
C VAL A 253 -51.73 -4.37 12.20
N THR A 254 -52.09 -3.09 12.31
CA THR A 254 -53.49 -2.66 12.59
C THR A 254 -53.78 -1.21 12.17
N GLY A 255 -54.63 -1.04 11.17
CA GLY A 255 -55.86 -0.22 11.26
C GLY A 255 -55.82 1.32 11.17
N GLN A 256 -56.65 1.82 10.25
CA GLN A 256 -57.44 3.07 10.25
C GLN A 256 -56.86 4.39 9.69
N SER A 257 -57.28 4.68 8.46
CA SER A 257 -58.04 5.86 7.99
C SER A 257 -57.83 7.22 8.68
N GLY A 258 -57.48 8.24 7.89
CA GLY A 258 -57.68 9.65 8.23
C GLY A 258 -57.19 10.62 7.14
N GLU A 259 -58.12 11.40 6.60
CA GLU A 259 -58.00 12.39 5.52
C GLU A 259 -57.28 13.71 5.91
N GLY A 260 -56.74 14.42 4.91
CA GLY A 260 -56.67 15.89 4.82
C GLY A 260 -55.61 16.60 5.69
N THR A 261 -55.05 17.78 5.39
CA THR A 261 -55.17 18.77 4.31
C THR A 261 -53.93 19.69 4.38
N ASN A 262 -53.42 20.10 3.21
CA ASN A 262 -52.82 21.38 2.80
C ASN A 262 -52.41 22.45 3.86
N ASN A 263 -51.18 23.00 3.78
CA ASN A 263 -50.92 24.41 3.42
C ASN A 263 -49.45 24.87 3.59
N ASN A 264 -49.03 25.70 2.63
CA ASN A 264 -47.81 26.49 2.51
C ASN A 264 -47.35 27.25 3.77
N GLN A 265 -46.04 27.32 4.03
CA GLN A 265 -45.28 28.59 4.16
C GLN A 265 -43.76 28.40 4.33
N LYS A 266 -42.96 28.97 3.41
CA LYS A 266 -41.57 29.39 3.64
C LYS A 266 -41.59 30.75 4.37
N PRO A 267 -40.69 31.01 5.33
CA PRO A 267 -39.60 31.94 5.03
C PRO A 267 -38.24 31.53 5.62
N ASP A 268 -37.17 31.99 4.97
CA ASP A 268 -35.77 31.91 5.39
C ASP A 268 -35.54 32.42 6.82
N ARG A 269 -34.56 31.83 7.50
CA ARG A 269 -33.49 32.58 8.21
C ARG A 269 -32.35 31.65 8.65
N ASN A 270 -31.21 31.86 7.98
CA ASN A 270 -29.81 31.79 8.40
C ASN A 270 -29.48 31.18 9.79
N ASN A 271 -28.37 30.41 9.78
CA ASN A 271 -27.34 30.27 10.82
C ASN A 271 -27.20 28.86 11.44
N GLU A 272 -26.74 27.89 10.64
CA GLU A 272 -25.98 26.74 11.14
C GLU A 272 -24.55 27.23 11.45
N GLY A 273 -23.90 26.89 12.55
CA GLY A 273 -24.10 25.76 13.45
C GLY A 273 -22.70 25.36 13.88
N ALA A 274 -22.19 26.03 14.93
CA ALA A 274 -20.86 25.81 15.45
C ALA A 274 -20.73 24.37 15.98
N CYS A 275 -19.67 23.71 15.50
CA CYS A 275 -19.15 22.44 15.98
C CYS A 275 -18.88 22.51 17.50
N PHE A 276 -19.60 21.71 18.29
CA PHE A 276 -19.30 21.48 19.71
C PHE A 276 -18.89 20.01 19.88
N ILE A 277 -17.59 19.81 20.05
CA ILE A 277 -16.97 18.55 20.49
C ILE A 277 -17.35 18.33 21.96
N SER A 278 -18.10 17.26 22.24
CA SER A 278 -18.31 16.74 23.60
C SER A 278 -17.31 15.62 23.86
N MET A 279 -16.28 15.91 24.66
CA MET A 279 -15.37 14.90 25.22
C MET A 279 -16.08 14.12 26.33
N LEU A 280 -16.31 12.83 26.14
CA LEU A 280 -16.62 11.91 27.23
C LEU A 280 -15.33 11.37 27.86
N LYS A 281 -15.10 11.76 29.12
CA LYS A 281 -14.09 11.17 30.01
C LYS A 281 -14.57 9.80 30.48
N VAL A 282 -13.83 8.74 30.15
CA VAL A 282 -13.96 7.43 30.79
C VAL A 282 -13.21 7.47 32.12
N SER A 283 -13.92 7.24 33.23
CA SER A 283 -13.36 7.10 34.57
C SER A 283 -13.18 5.63 34.89
N TYR A 284 -11.94 5.19 35.15
CA TYR A 284 -11.65 3.85 35.66
C TYR A 284 -11.98 3.77 37.15
N PHE A 285 -12.82 2.79 37.52
CA PHE A 285 -13.03 2.32 38.88
C PHE A 285 -12.17 1.06 39.09
N PHE A 286 -11.22 1.09 40.02
CA PHE A 286 -10.66 -0.12 40.63
C PHE A 286 -11.08 -0.18 42.10
N ALA A 287 -11.78 -1.24 42.47
CA ALA A 287 -12.12 -1.57 43.85
C ALA A 287 -11.32 -2.80 44.31
N SER A 288 -10.33 -2.51 45.16
CA SER A 288 -9.77 -3.26 46.30
C SER A 288 -10.03 -4.77 46.46
N LYS A 289 -8.94 -5.54 46.56
CA LYS A 289 -8.51 -6.15 47.83
C LYS A 289 -7.02 -6.45 47.84
#